data_AF-A0A842ZWW1-F1
#
_entry.id   AF-A0A842ZWW1-F1
#
_cell.length_a   1.000
_cell.length_b   1.000
_cell.length_c   1.000
_cell.angle_alpha   90.00
_cell.angle_beta   90.00
_cell.angle_gamma   90.00
#
_symmetry.space_group_name_H-M   'P 1'
#
loop_
_entity.id
_entity.type
_entity.pdbx_description
1 polymer ?
#
loop_
_entity_poly.entity_id
_entity_poly.type
_entity_poly.pdbx_seq_one_letter_code
_entity_poly.pdbx_strand_id
1 'polypeptide(L)'
;MDRPEESWLNHFMNITNSGEGAIKTVYIAGPLTPASTTQNHAIEYLVNVRNMVLAGRRLLVAGFYPFVPAFDFLFFMLPPDEGKYCQEPLEISGTQIKEYSMGWLRRCDAVLFLPGWSKSKGAVAEYFEAKSMGIPTLFDIEDLLREAPNAVS
;
A
#
# COMPACT_ATOMS: atom_id res chain seq x y z
N MET A 1 -12.50 -22.52 7.25
CA MET A 1 -12.13 -21.33 8.04
C MET A 1 -13.20 -20.30 7.77
N ASP A 2 -14.02 -20.02 8.78
CA ASP A 2 -15.21 -19.18 8.67
C ASP A 2 -14.82 -17.73 8.37
N ARG A 3 -15.40 -17.17 7.30
CA ARG A 3 -15.31 -15.74 6.99
C ARG A 3 -16.28 -14.97 7.90
N PRO A 4 -15.88 -13.88 8.57
CA PRO A 4 -16.80 -13.00 9.29
C PRO A 4 -17.49 -12.09 8.27
N GLU A 5 -18.56 -12.57 7.63
CA GLU A 5 -19.01 -12.00 6.34
C GLU A 5 -20.10 -10.91 6.40
N GLU A 6 -20.85 -10.69 7.49
CA GLU A 6 -22.06 -9.84 7.36
C GLU A 6 -21.96 -8.42 7.93
N SER A 7 -21.07 -8.14 8.88
CA SER A 7 -21.06 -6.83 9.56
C SER A 7 -20.32 -5.74 8.78
N TRP A 8 -19.19 -6.08 8.14
CA TRP A 8 -18.40 -5.13 7.36
C TRP A 8 -19.07 -4.81 6.02
N LEU A 9 -19.63 -5.81 5.32
CA LEU A 9 -20.35 -5.59 4.05
C LEU A 9 -21.49 -4.58 4.21
N ASN A 10 -22.23 -4.63 5.33
CA ASN A 10 -23.32 -3.69 5.59
C ASN A 10 -22.84 -2.27 5.92
N HIS A 11 -21.73 -2.11 6.64
CA HIS A 11 -21.11 -0.80 6.84
C HIS A 11 -20.57 -0.23 5.52
N PHE A 12 -19.97 -1.09 4.69
CA PHE A 12 -19.42 -0.78 3.39
C PHE A 12 -20.47 -0.31 2.37
N MET A 13 -21.60 -1.03 2.27
CA MET A 13 -22.71 -0.69 1.38
C MET A 13 -23.43 0.62 1.77
N ASN A 14 -23.32 1.05 3.03
CA ASN A 14 -23.87 2.33 3.49
C ASN A 14 -22.99 3.53 3.10
N ILE A 15 -21.67 3.33 2.95
CA ILE A 15 -20.74 4.38 2.51
C ILE A 15 -20.85 4.61 0.99
N THR A 16 -21.08 3.56 0.20
CA THR A 16 -21.13 3.68 -1.27
C THR A 16 -22.44 4.29 -1.80
N ASN A 17 -23.54 4.25 -1.04
CA ASN A 17 -24.87 4.72 -1.47
C ASN A 17 -25.18 6.19 -1.11
N SER A 18 -24.38 6.85 -0.28
CA SER A 18 -24.64 8.23 0.20
C SER A 18 -23.99 9.33 -0.67
N GLY A 19 -23.24 8.99 -1.71
CA GLY A 19 -22.46 9.96 -2.50
C GLY A 19 -21.20 10.50 -1.80
N GLU A 20 -20.98 10.13 -0.53
CA GLU A 20 -19.76 10.36 0.24
C GLU A 20 -19.08 9.01 0.53
N GLY A 21 -17.95 8.73 -0.13
CA GLY A 21 -17.04 7.63 0.27
C GLY A 21 -16.83 6.48 -0.72
N ALA A 22 -16.74 6.75 -2.03
CA ALA A 22 -16.26 5.73 -2.97
C ALA A 22 -14.76 5.49 -2.76
N ILE A 23 -14.32 4.22 -2.64
CA ILE A 23 -12.88 3.90 -2.62
C ILE A 23 -12.23 4.48 -3.87
N LYS A 24 -11.26 5.36 -3.67
CA LYS A 24 -10.45 5.94 -4.75
C LYS A 24 -8.98 5.79 -4.48
N THR A 25 -8.55 6.01 -3.25
CA THR A 25 -7.14 5.91 -2.84
C THR A 25 -6.86 4.54 -2.22
N VAL A 26 -5.79 3.88 -2.68
CA VAL A 26 -5.48 2.50 -2.25
C VAL A 26 -4.01 2.39 -1.89
N TYR A 27 -3.71 2.03 -0.64
CA TYR A 27 -2.35 1.72 -0.20
C TYR A 27 -1.98 0.29 -0.60
N ILE A 28 -0.78 0.07 -1.12
CA ILE A 28 -0.30 -1.29 -1.47
C ILE A 28 0.66 -1.80 -0.42
N ALA A 29 0.26 -2.84 0.29
CA ALA A 29 1.03 -3.50 1.33
C ALA A 29 1.55 -4.86 0.86
N GLY A 30 2.78 -5.22 1.23
CA GLY A 30 3.37 -6.50 0.82
C GLY A 30 4.81 -6.70 1.26
N PRO A 31 5.45 -7.82 0.88
CA PRO A 31 6.88 -8.01 1.09
C PRO A 31 7.67 -6.98 0.28
N LEU A 32 8.53 -6.22 0.97
CA LEU A 32 9.55 -5.38 0.34
C LEU A 32 10.94 -5.89 0.74
N THR A 33 11.15 -6.02 2.05
CA THR A 33 12.37 -6.62 2.61
C THR A 33 12.46 -8.11 2.25
N PRO A 34 13.59 -8.56 1.67
CA PRO A 34 13.87 -9.98 1.44
C PRO A 34 13.75 -10.80 2.72
N ALA A 35 13.20 -12.00 2.61
CA ALA A 35 13.08 -12.95 3.72
C ALA A 35 13.65 -14.33 3.39
N SER A 36 14.06 -14.58 2.14
CA SER A 36 14.65 -15.85 1.75
C SER A 36 16.02 -16.05 2.38
N THR A 37 16.31 -17.28 2.80
CA THR A 37 17.64 -17.69 3.27
C THR A 37 18.48 -18.32 2.15
N THR A 38 17.88 -18.60 1.00
CA THR A 38 18.51 -19.34 -0.11
C THR A 38 18.61 -18.54 -1.41
N GLN A 39 17.92 -17.41 -1.50
CA GLN A 39 17.97 -16.53 -2.68
C GLN A 39 18.84 -15.31 -2.44
N ASN A 40 19.34 -14.74 -3.54
CA ASN A 40 20.05 -13.47 -3.49
C ASN A 40 19.06 -12.35 -3.09
N HIS A 41 19.35 -11.68 -1.97
CA HIS A 41 18.48 -10.64 -1.40
C HIS A 41 18.26 -9.44 -2.32
N ALA A 42 19.24 -9.06 -3.16
CA ALA A 42 19.06 -7.96 -4.10
C ALA A 42 18.06 -8.34 -5.21
N ILE A 43 18.13 -9.59 -5.70
CA ILE A 43 17.16 -10.10 -6.69
C ILE A 43 15.76 -10.20 -6.07
N GLU A 44 15.66 -10.74 -4.85
CA GLU A 44 14.38 -10.85 -4.14
C GLU A 44 13.73 -9.47 -3.91
N TYR A 45 14.54 -8.47 -3.50
CA TYR A 45 14.07 -7.10 -3.34
C TYR A 45 13.51 -6.53 -4.65
N LEU A 46 14.22 -6.70 -5.77
CA LEU A 46 13.75 -6.20 -7.07
C LEU A 46 12.48 -6.91 -7.55
N VAL A 47 12.33 -8.20 -7.26
CA VAL A 47 11.09 -8.95 -7.55
C VAL A 47 9.93 -8.41 -6.71
N ASN A 48 10.17 -8.13 -5.43
CA ASN A 48 9.20 -7.55 -4.52
C ASN A 48 8.74 -6.15 -5.00
N VAL A 49 9.69 -5.28 -5.35
CA VAL A 49 9.41 -3.96 -5.95
C VAL A 49 8.56 -4.12 -7.21
N ARG A 50 8.94 -5.01 -8.13
CA ARG A 50 8.19 -5.26 -9.37
C ARG A 50 6.74 -5.67 -9.07
N ASN A 51 6.51 -6.54 -8.09
CA ASN A 51 5.16 -7.00 -7.75
C ASN A 51 4.28 -5.86 -7.21
N MET A 52 4.82 -4.98 -6.35
CA MET A 52 4.12 -3.79 -5.87
C MET A 52 3.80 -2.81 -7.02
N VAL A 53 4.76 -2.57 -7.91
CA VAL A 53 4.56 -1.68 -9.07
C VAL A 53 3.52 -2.24 -10.04
N LEU A 54 3.50 -3.54 -10.28
CA LEU A 54 2.49 -4.18 -11.13
C LEU A 54 1.09 -4.04 -10.53
N ALA A 55 0.94 -4.21 -9.22
CA ALA A 55 -0.34 -3.98 -8.53
C ALA A 55 -0.78 -2.51 -8.66
N GLY A 56 0.15 -1.57 -8.43
CA GLY A 56 -0.13 -0.14 -8.57
C GLY A 56 -0.54 0.22 -10.00
N ARG A 57 0.15 -0.29 -11.01
CA ARG A 57 -0.23 -0.09 -12.41
C ARG A 57 -1.63 -0.62 -12.70
N ARG A 58 -1.99 -1.81 -12.19
CA ARG A 58 -3.34 -2.37 -12.40
C ARG A 58 -4.42 -1.50 -11.76
N LEU A 59 -4.20 -1.04 -10.53
CA LEU A 59 -5.11 -0.11 -9.84
C LEU A 59 -5.26 1.21 -10.58
N LEU A 60 -4.15 1.77 -11.06
CA LEU A 60 -4.16 3.01 -11.83
C LEU A 60 -4.95 2.89 -13.14
N VAL A 61 -4.75 1.79 -13.89
CA VAL A 61 -5.51 1.50 -15.12
C VAL A 61 -7.00 1.31 -14.83
N ALA A 62 -7.35 0.82 -13.65
CA ALA A 62 -8.73 0.66 -13.21
C ALA A 62 -9.37 1.94 -12.65
N GLY A 63 -8.67 3.08 -12.65
CA GLY A 63 -9.21 4.37 -12.22
C GLY A 63 -9.11 4.65 -10.71
N PHE A 64 -8.26 3.90 -9.99
CA PHE A 64 -7.89 4.19 -8.60
C PHE A 64 -6.61 5.02 -8.53
N TYR A 65 -6.32 5.55 -7.35
CA TYR A 65 -5.15 6.34 -7.00
C TYR A 65 -4.25 5.53 -6.03
N PRO A 66 -3.35 4.69 -6.56
CA PRO A 66 -2.52 3.83 -5.74
C PRO A 66 -1.38 4.60 -5.08
N PHE A 67 -1.14 4.33 -3.79
CA PHE A 67 0.14 4.61 -3.14
C PHE A 67 1.01 3.35 -3.16
N VAL A 68 2.23 3.46 -3.71
CA VAL A 68 3.15 2.34 -3.91
C VAL A 68 4.41 2.58 -3.07
N PRO A 69 4.52 2.03 -1.84
CA PRO A 69 5.66 2.26 -0.95
C PRO A 69 7.00 1.80 -1.54
N ALA A 70 6.96 0.87 -2.51
CA ALA A 70 8.14 0.44 -3.25
C ALA A 70 8.77 1.56 -4.10
N PHE A 71 8.18 2.75 -4.22
CA PHE A 71 8.85 3.90 -4.85
C PHE A 71 9.65 4.75 -3.86
N ASP A 72 9.51 4.54 -2.56
CA ASP A 72 10.18 5.35 -1.54
C ASP A 72 11.71 5.23 -1.63
N PHE A 73 12.24 4.17 -2.25
CA PHE A 73 13.69 4.06 -2.47
C PHE A 73 14.23 5.17 -3.39
N LEU A 74 13.39 5.79 -4.22
CA LEU A 74 13.79 6.88 -5.11
C LEU A 74 14.31 8.09 -4.32
N PHE A 75 13.86 8.29 -3.08
CA PHE A 75 14.42 9.32 -2.20
C PHE A 75 15.91 9.09 -1.90
N PHE A 76 16.38 7.84 -1.91
CA PHE A 76 17.78 7.47 -1.66
C PHE A 76 18.64 7.36 -2.92
N MET A 77 18.02 7.46 -4.11
CA MET A 77 18.73 7.43 -5.40
C MET A 77 19.25 8.80 -5.81
N LEU A 78 18.82 9.86 -5.12
CA LEU A 78 19.25 11.21 -5.38
C LEU A 78 20.60 11.47 -4.70
N PRO A 79 21.51 12.22 -5.35
CA PRO A 79 22.71 12.67 -4.67
C PRO A 79 22.32 13.54 -3.46
N PRO A 80 23.16 13.61 -2.42
CA PRO A 80 22.98 14.60 -1.36
C PRO A 80 22.78 15.99 -1.97
N ASP A 81 21.86 16.75 -1.41
CA ASP A 81 21.67 18.13 -1.82
C ASP A 81 22.90 18.94 -1.40
N GLU A 82 23.75 19.29 -2.35
CA GLU A 82 24.98 20.08 -2.15
C GLU A 82 24.64 21.57 -1.93
N GLY A 83 23.73 21.88 -1.01
CA GLY A 83 23.40 23.26 -0.68
C GLY A 83 22.41 23.95 -1.63
N LYS A 84 21.82 23.23 -2.58
CA LYS A 84 20.98 23.85 -3.63
C LYS A 84 19.55 24.15 -3.15
N TYR A 85 18.98 23.28 -2.32
CA TYR A 85 17.65 23.48 -1.74
C TYR A 85 17.64 23.49 -0.21
N CYS A 86 18.67 22.92 0.44
CA CYS A 86 18.83 22.90 1.90
C CYS A 86 20.26 23.30 2.31
N GLN A 87 20.39 24.06 3.42
CA GLN A 87 21.70 24.49 3.94
C GLN A 87 22.52 23.33 4.54
N GLU A 88 21.85 22.24 4.91
CA GLU A 88 22.44 21.04 5.51
C GLU A 88 22.08 19.79 4.68
N PRO A 89 22.94 18.76 4.63
CA PRO A 89 22.65 17.51 3.95
C PRO A 89 21.33 16.89 4.48
N LEU A 90 20.40 16.64 3.57
CA LEU A 90 19.16 15.95 3.89
C LEU A 90 19.44 14.44 4.03
N GLU A 91 19.60 13.97 5.26
CA GLU A 91 19.62 12.54 5.55
C GLU A 91 18.19 12.08 5.93
N ILE A 92 17.63 11.18 5.12
CA ILE A 92 16.34 10.56 5.41
C ILE A 92 16.61 9.23 6.11
N SER A 93 16.13 9.08 7.34
CA SER A 93 16.24 7.82 8.09
C SER A 93 15.19 6.81 7.63
N GLY A 94 15.47 5.52 7.84
CA GLY A 94 14.49 4.45 7.62
C GLY A 94 13.22 4.59 8.47
N THR A 95 13.29 5.23 9.64
CA THR A 95 12.12 5.53 10.48
C THR A 95 11.25 6.62 9.84
N GLN A 96 11.86 7.68 9.30
CA GLN A 96 11.12 8.73 8.60
C GLN A 96 10.38 8.19 7.37
N ILE A 97 10.99 7.32 6.56
CA ILE A 97 10.29 6.68 5.44
C ILE A 97 9.13 5.82 5.92
N LYS A 98 9.32 4.97 6.93
CA LYS A 98 8.22 4.15 7.47
C LYS A 98 7.04 5.00 7.91
N GLU A 99 7.31 6.11 8.59
CA GLU A 99 6.25 6.97 9.11
C GLU A 99 5.61 7.83 8.01
N TYR A 100 6.36 8.16 6.95
CA TYR A 100 5.83 8.72 5.71
C TYR A 100 4.84 7.75 5.03
N SER A 101 5.25 6.49 4.80
CA SER A 101 4.38 5.49 4.16
C SER A 101 3.15 5.21 5.03
N MET A 102 3.32 5.08 6.35
CA MET A 102 2.20 4.91 7.28
C MET A 102 1.25 6.12 7.28
N GLY A 103 1.78 7.34 7.19
CA GLY A 103 1.00 8.56 7.02
C GLY A 103 0.14 8.58 5.76
N TRP A 104 0.57 7.91 4.69
CA TRP A 104 -0.25 7.68 3.49
C TRP A 104 -1.29 6.58 3.70
N LEU A 105 -0.92 5.45 4.33
CA LEU A 105 -1.87 4.37 4.66
C LEU A 105 -3.08 4.91 5.40
N ARG A 106 -2.86 5.72 6.44
CA ARG A 106 -3.91 6.33 7.29
C ARG A 106 -4.88 7.24 6.52
N ARG A 107 -4.49 7.69 5.32
CA ARG A 107 -5.31 8.56 4.44
C ARG A 107 -5.96 7.79 3.29
N CYS A 108 -5.59 6.53 3.07
CA CYS A 108 -6.17 5.75 2.00
C CYS A 108 -7.56 5.21 2.38
N ASP A 109 -8.43 5.08 1.38
CA ASP A 109 -9.77 4.52 1.53
C ASP A 109 -9.74 3.00 1.71
N ALA A 110 -8.68 2.34 1.24
CA ALA A 110 -8.46 0.90 1.39
C ALA A 110 -6.97 0.54 1.37
N VAL A 111 -6.65 -0.67 1.82
CA VAL A 111 -5.31 -1.28 1.73
C VAL A 111 -5.39 -2.59 0.95
N LEU A 112 -4.62 -2.72 -0.12
CA LEU A 112 -4.44 -3.96 -0.87
C LEU A 112 -3.19 -4.70 -0.38
N PHE A 113 -3.38 -5.88 0.19
CA PHE A 113 -2.32 -6.76 0.66
C PHE A 113 -1.93 -7.78 -0.42
N LEU A 114 -0.68 -7.73 -0.86
CA LEU A 114 -0.14 -8.64 -1.86
C LEU A 114 0.23 -10.01 -1.28
N PRO A 115 0.32 -11.06 -2.12
CA PRO A 115 0.75 -12.39 -1.67
C PRO A 115 2.04 -12.34 -0.85
N GLY A 116 2.05 -13.07 0.27
CA GLY A 116 3.19 -13.12 1.19
C GLY A 116 3.22 -12.00 2.24
N TRP A 117 2.27 -11.07 2.25
CA TRP A 117 2.20 -9.97 3.23
C TRP A 117 2.31 -10.45 4.70
N SER A 118 1.68 -11.57 5.03
CA SER A 118 1.65 -12.10 6.40
C SER A 118 3.02 -12.55 6.93
N LYS A 119 4.01 -12.69 6.05
CA LYS A 119 5.42 -12.99 6.40
C LYS A 119 6.29 -11.73 6.46
N SER A 120 5.78 -10.59 5.98
CA SER A 120 6.48 -9.30 6.02
C SER A 120 6.16 -8.58 7.32
N LYS A 121 7.17 -8.34 8.17
CA LYS A 121 6.98 -7.59 9.42
C LYS A 121 6.36 -6.20 9.20
N GLY A 122 6.75 -5.53 8.10
CA GLY A 122 6.19 -4.23 7.72
C GLY A 122 4.71 -4.34 7.36
N ALA A 123 4.36 -5.26 6.46
CA ALA A 123 2.97 -5.43 6.03
C ALA A 123 2.04 -5.94 7.15
N VAL A 124 2.57 -6.74 8.08
CA VAL A 124 1.82 -7.13 9.28
C VAL A 124 1.51 -5.91 10.16
N ALA A 125 2.45 -4.99 10.33
CA ALA A 125 2.20 -3.75 11.07
C ALA A 125 1.16 -2.87 10.36
N GLU A 126 1.25 -2.73 9.04
CA GLU A 126 0.27 -2.03 8.20
C GLU A 126 -1.13 -2.64 8.31
N TYR A 127 -1.25 -3.98 8.37
CA TYR A 127 -2.52 -4.67 8.60
C TYR A 127 -3.15 -4.28 9.94
N PHE A 128 -2.38 -4.31 11.03
CA PHE A 128 -2.92 -3.94 12.33
C PHE A 128 -3.30 -2.45 12.41
N GLU A 129 -2.56 -1.57 11.75
CA GLU A 129 -2.93 -0.15 11.63
C GLU A 129 -4.24 0.02 10.86
N ALA A 130 -4.36 -0.58 9.68
CA ALA A 130 -5.59 -0.51 8.89
C ALA A 130 -6.80 -1.03 9.68
N LYS A 131 -6.63 -2.16 10.38
CA LYS A 131 -7.68 -2.74 11.23
C LYS A 131 -8.05 -1.86 12.41
N SER A 132 -7.09 -1.20 13.05
CA SER A 132 -7.36 -0.31 14.20
C SER A 132 -8.16 0.93 13.79
N MET A 133 -7.97 1.38 12.54
CA MET A 133 -8.65 2.54 11.96
C MET A 133 -9.96 2.19 11.24
N GLY A 134 -10.29 0.91 11.10
CA GLY A 134 -11.45 0.48 10.31
C GLY A 134 -11.27 0.66 8.80
N ILE A 135 -10.04 0.83 8.32
CA ILE A 135 -9.75 0.91 6.88
C ILE A 135 -9.94 -0.48 6.26
N PRO A 136 -10.73 -0.60 5.18
CA PRO A 136 -10.91 -1.84 4.43
C PRO A 136 -9.58 -2.48 4.02
N THR A 137 -9.43 -3.79 4.31
CA THR A 137 -8.27 -4.58 3.93
C THR A 137 -8.65 -5.60 2.86
N LEU A 138 -8.02 -5.52 1.69
CA LEU A 138 -8.31 -6.30 0.50
C LEU A 138 -7.14 -7.23 0.20
N PHE A 139 -7.42 -8.41 -0.36
CA PHE A 139 -6.40 -9.42 -0.68
C PHE A 139 -6.39 -9.83 -2.15
N ASP A 140 -7.38 -9.37 -2.91
CA ASP A 140 -7.44 -9.49 -4.36
C ASP A 140 -7.89 -8.14 -4.94
N ILE A 141 -7.29 -7.74 -6.06
CA ILE A 141 -7.73 -6.56 -6.79
C ILE A 141 -9.10 -6.78 -7.43
N GLU A 142 -9.46 -8.02 -7.74
CA GLU A 142 -10.78 -8.34 -8.31
C GLU A 142 -11.90 -8.10 -7.29
N ASP A 143 -11.63 -8.24 -5.98
CA ASP A 143 -12.58 -7.88 -4.93
C ASP A 143 -12.86 -6.37 -4.96
N LEU A 144 -11.80 -5.56 -5.11
CA LEU A 144 -11.93 -4.11 -5.25
C LEU A 144 -12.74 -3.70 -6.49
N LEU A 145 -12.50 -4.34 -7.64
CA LEU A 145 -13.17 -4.02 -8.90
C LEU A 145 -14.66 -4.37 -8.86
N ARG A 146 -15.04 -5.43 -8.13
CA ARG A 146 -16.44 -5.79 -7.93
C ARG A 146 -17.17 -4.78 -7.06
N GLU A 147 -16.47 -4.23 -6.07
CA GLU A 147 -17.03 -3.34 -5.06
C GLU A 147 -17.09 -1.86 -5.49
N ALA A 148 -16.26 -1.44 -6.45
CA ALA A 148 -16.21 -0.07 -6.96
C ALA A 148 -16.26 -0.01 -8.51
N PRO A 149 -17.39 -0.41 -9.14
CA PRO A 149 -17.50 -0.49 -10.61
C PRO A 149 -17.40 0.86 -11.33
N ASN A 150 -17.62 1.98 -10.62
CA ASN A 150 -17.67 3.33 -11.20
C ASN A 150 -16.30 4.04 -11.27
N ALA A 151 -15.18 3.32 -11.06
CA ALA A 151 -13.85 3.91 -11.23
C ALA A 151 -13.45 4.08 -12.70
N VAL A 152 -14.17 3.42 -13.62
CA VAL A 152 -13.99 3.54 -15.07
C VAL A 152 -15.08 4.45 -15.64
N SER A 153 -14.82 5.76 -15.69
CA SER A 153 -15.62 6.74 -16.45
C SER A 153 -14.72 7.51 -17.39
#